data_AF-A0A7W1GVD0-F1
#
_entry.id   AF-A0A7W1GVD0-F1
#
_cell.length_a   1.000
_cell.length_b   1.000
_cell.length_c   1.000
_cell.angle_alpha   90.00
_cell.angle_beta   90.00
_cell.angle_gamma   90.00
#
_symmetry.space_group_name_H-M   'P 1'
#
loop_
_entity.id
_entity.type
_entity.pdbx_description
1 polymer ?
#
loop_
_entity_poly.entity_id
_entity_poly.type
_entity_poly.pdbx_seq_one_letter_code
_entity_poly.pdbx_strand_id
1 'polypeptide(L)'
;MNILSLVFAVLLILGLFTNLQFENFKQFHTMKSEYENFIKVRERENFNTRQQALYKYRSKKDPGERSDNLTESKKSSPRINIRLILDPKLRAEKKAESDQQKLLMKELIKVLYQNAIFYTKIEETRPDFLDELIEAIINAAKDRNIKFIQEIGTLQLNDDELQLVFYQMMNGSQQIPSLDEPVQPQQVVVTENTTRDPNEEVDEEDADVSEDENRSPSDYLSLKDFFHFKPSLRKIQVYLARKELLIAIFGDQNTALEVINKREELFARKGKLITDEATNKLTEFKKQINPQFKEDLFDFKVTGTNPKNYR
;
A
#
# COMPACT_ATOMS: atom_id res chain seq x y z
N MET A 1 2.35 -25.62 62.80
CA MET A 1 1.92 -24.61 61.82
C MET A 1 0.41 -24.67 61.70
N ASN A 2 -0.27 -23.52 61.69
CA ASN A 2 -1.73 -23.44 61.74
C ASN A 2 -2.29 -23.65 60.31
N ILE A 3 -2.75 -24.87 60.00
CA ILE A 3 -3.22 -25.27 58.66
C ILE A 3 -4.34 -24.36 58.15
N LEU A 4 -5.19 -23.86 59.07
CA LEU A 4 -6.30 -22.96 58.76
C LEU A 4 -5.84 -21.67 58.08
N SER A 5 -4.72 -21.09 58.52
CA SER A 5 -4.18 -19.85 57.95
C SER A 5 -3.73 -20.03 56.50
N LEU A 6 -3.20 -21.21 56.17
CA LEU A 6 -2.75 -21.53 54.81
C LEU A 6 -3.94 -21.72 53.86
N VAL A 7 -5.00 -22.40 54.31
CA VAL A 7 -6.23 -22.56 53.52
C VAL A 7 -6.87 -21.21 53.23
N PHE A 8 -6.92 -20.31 54.21
CA PHE A 8 -7.42 -18.94 54.01
C PHE A 8 -6.58 -18.15 53.00
N ALA A 9 -5.26 -18.23 53.08
CA ALA A 9 -4.38 -17.55 52.12
C ALA A 9 -4.59 -18.05 50.69
N VAL A 10 -4.72 -19.36 50.50
CA VAL A 10 -4.98 -19.96 49.18
C VAL A 10 -6.34 -19.53 48.63
N LEU A 11 -7.39 -19.51 49.46
CA LEU A 11 -8.71 -19.03 49.04
C LEU A 11 -8.69 -17.54 48.66
N LEU A 12 -7.93 -16.71 49.38
CA LEU A 12 -7.75 -15.29 49.04
C LEU A 12 -7.04 -15.11 47.70
N ILE A 13 -5.97 -15.86 47.45
CA ILE A 13 -5.23 -15.81 46.18
C ILE A 13 -6.13 -16.27 45.02
N LEU A 14 -6.90 -17.35 45.20
CA LEU A 14 -7.88 -17.81 44.22
C LEU A 14 -8.96 -16.75 43.96
N GLY A 15 -9.47 -16.10 45.00
CA GLY A 15 -10.43 -15.00 44.88
C GLY A 15 -9.88 -13.83 44.07
N LEU A 16 -8.65 -13.40 44.36
CA LEU A 16 -7.98 -12.32 43.64
C LEU A 16 -7.74 -12.70 42.17
N PHE A 17 -7.27 -13.92 41.90
CA PHE A 17 -7.05 -14.39 40.53
C PHE A 17 -8.36 -14.47 39.73
N THR A 18 -9.43 -14.93 40.37
CA THR A 18 -10.77 -14.99 39.74
C THR A 18 -11.28 -13.60 39.41
N ASN A 19 -11.09 -12.62 40.31
CA ASN A 19 -11.51 -11.24 40.06
C ASN A 19 -10.72 -10.59 38.92
N LEU A 20 -9.40 -10.82 38.87
CA LEU A 20 -8.54 -10.33 37.79
C LEU A 20 -8.97 -10.90 36.41
N GLN A 21 -9.23 -12.20 36.34
CA GLN A 21 -9.71 -12.85 35.10
C GLN A 21 -11.07 -12.29 34.67
N PHE A 22 -11.96 -12.02 35.63
CA PHE A 22 -13.26 -11.43 35.35
C PHE A 22 -13.15 -9.98 34.81
N GLU A 23 -12.26 -9.16 35.38
CA GLU A 23 -12.00 -7.80 34.89
C GLU A 23 -11.41 -7.81 33.48
N ASN A 24 -10.43 -8.68 33.21
CA ASN A 24 -9.85 -8.85 31.88
C ASN A 24 -10.92 -9.27 30.84
N PHE A 25 -11.79 -10.21 31.21
CA PHE A 25 -12.90 -10.64 30.35
C PHE A 25 -13.86 -9.49 30.04
N LYS A 26 -14.20 -8.66 31.04
CA LYS A 26 -15.06 -7.49 30.88
C LYS A 26 -14.42 -6.46 29.95
N GLN A 27 -13.13 -6.13 30.15
CA GLN A 27 -12.40 -5.20 29.30
C GLN A 27 -12.33 -5.69 27.85
N PHE A 28 -12.01 -6.96 27.65
CA PHE A 28 -11.98 -7.59 26.32
C PHE A 28 -13.34 -7.49 25.62
N HIS A 29 -14.44 -7.76 26.33
CA HIS A 29 -15.77 -7.67 25.76
C HIS A 29 -16.17 -6.22 25.40
N THR A 30 -15.82 -5.25 26.23
CA THR A 30 -16.03 -3.82 25.92
C THR A 30 -15.24 -3.42 24.67
N MET A 31 -13.95 -3.75 24.62
CA MET A 31 -13.10 -3.44 23.47
C MET A 31 -13.63 -4.09 22.18
N LYS A 32 -14.04 -5.36 22.25
CA LYS A 32 -14.65 -6.05 21.10
C LYS A 32 -15.93 -5.35 20.64
N SER A 33 -16.79 -4.94 21.56
CA SER A 33 -18.03 -4.23 21.24
C SER A 33 -17.77 -2.86 20.60
N GLU A 34 -16.79 -2.10 21.11
CA GLU A 34 -16.42 -0.81 20.53
C GLU A 34 -15.80 -0.97 19.14
N TYR A 35 -14.96 -1.99 18.95
CA TYR A 35 -14.38 -2.34 17.66
C TYR A 35 -15.47 -2.74 16.64
N GLU A 36 -16.42 -3.57 17.02
CA GLU A 36 -17.56 -3.92 16.15
C GLU A 36 -18.39 -2.70 15.78
N ASN A 37 -18.62 -1.77 16.71
CA ASN A 37 -19.32 -0.52 16.44
C ASN A 37 -18.51 0.38 15.51
N PHE A 38 -17.20 0.49 15.71
CA PHE A 38 -16.30 1.24 14.85
C PHE A 38 -16.34 0.70 13.42
N ILE A 39 -16.21 -0.62 13.23
CA ILE A 39 -16.33 -1.26 11.91
C ILE A 39 -17.69 -0.96 11.29
N LYS A 40 -18.79 -1.22 12.02
CA LYS A 40 -20.14 -1.06 11.46
C LYS A 40 -20.46 0.38 11.09
N VAL A 41 -20.00 1.37 11.85
CA VAL A 41 -20.33 2.78 11.64
C VAL A 41 -19.33 3.46 10.71
N ARG A 42 -18.03 3.44 11.05
CA ARG A 42 -17.03 4.19 10.28
C ARG A 42 -16.72 3.57 8.93
N GLU A 43 -16.70 2.25 8.77
CA GLU A 43 -16.48 1.68 7.43
C GLU A 43 -17.65 1.98 6.49
N ARG A 44 -18.88 1.92 7.00
CA ARG A 44 -20.07 2.27 6.20
C ARG A 44 -20.07 3.75 5.83
N GLU A 45 -19.70 4.64 6.73
CA GLU A 45 -19.57 6.07 6.44
C GLU A 45 -18.47 6.34 5.42
N ASN A 46 -17.30 5.69 5.55
CA ASN A 46 -16.20 5.84 4.61
C ASN A 46 -16.55 5.26 3.23
N PHE A 47 -17.23 4.11 3.19
CA PHE A 47 -17.72 3.51 1.97
C PHE A 47 -18.76 4.40 1.29
N ASN A 48 -19.74 4.91 2.05
CA ASN A 48 -20.79 5.80 1.53
C ASN A 48 -20.20 7.12 1.01
N THR A 49 -19.27 7.72 1.75
CA THR A 49 -18.56 8.94 1.31
C THR A 49 -17.79 8.69 0.01
N ARG A 50 -17.06 7.57 -0.09
CA ARG A 50 -16.36 7.18 -1.33
C ARG A 50 -17.33 6.94 -2.49
N GLN A 51 -18.44 6.24 -2.26
CA GLN A 51 -19.46 6.01 -3.29
C GLN A 51 -20.09 7.32 -3.75
N GLN A 52 -20.47 8.20 -2.83
CA GLN A 52 -21.03 9.51 -3.17
C GLN A 52 -20.05 10.37 -3.97
N ALA A 53 -18.76 10.34 -3.63
CA ALA A 53 -17.72 11.02 -4.40
C ALA A 53 -17.63 10.48 -5.85
N LEU A 54 -17.70 9.15 -6.02
CA LEU A 54 -17.71 8.49 -7.34
C LEU A 54 -18.98 8.84 -8.15
N TYR A 55 -20.15 8.88 -7.51
CA TYR A 55 -21.40 9.29 -8.16
C TYR A 55 -21.38 10.75 -8.61
N LYS A 56 -20.93 11.67 -7.74
CA LYS A 56 -20.78 13.11 -8.09
C LYS A 56 -19.77 13.31 -9.22
N TYR A 57 -18.71 12.52 -9.26
CA TYR A 57 -17.72 12.55 -10.33
C TYR A 57 -18.30 12.05 -11.67
N ARG A 58 -19.19 11.04 -11.65
CA ARG A 58 -19.88 10.54 -12.84
C ARG A 58 -20.99 11.48 -13.33
N SER A 59 -21.73 12.13 -12.44
CA SER A 59 -22.86 12.98 -12.83
C SER A 59 -22.44 14.35 -13.38
N LYS A 60 -21.20 14.79 -13.12
CA LYS A 60 -20.65 16.05 -13.64
C LYS A 60 -19.97 15.94 -15.01
N LYS A 61 -19.94 14.76 -15.64
CA LYS A 61 -19.51 14.65 -17.03
C LYS A 61 -20.68 14.95 -17.95
N ASP A 62 -20.69 16.16 -18.50
CA ASP A 62 -21.53 16.51 -19.65
C ASP A 62 -21.39 15.45 -20.75
N PRO A 63 -22.49 14.93 -21.30
CA PRO A 63 -22.46 13.91 -22.35
C PRO A 63 -22.00 14.45 -23.73
N GLY A 64 -21.57 15.72 -23.83
CA GLY A 64 -21.41 16.45 -25.09
C GLY A 64 -20.02 16.52 -25.73
N GLU A 65 -18.91 16.32 -25.00
CA GLU A 65 -17.56 16.45 -25.59
C GLU A 65 -16.85 15.10 -25.69
N ARG A 66 -17.30 14.27 -26.63
CA ARG A 66 -16.49 13.14 -27.12
C ARG A 66 -15.67 13.61 -28.31
N SER A 67 -14.45 14.03 -28.02
CA SER A 67 -13.37 14.11 -29.00
C SER A 67 -13.15 12.73 -29.63
N ASP A 68 -13.41 12.63 -30.93
CA ASP A 68 -13.36 11.39 -31.73
C ASP A 68 -11.94 10.84 -32.00
N ASN A 69 -10.90 11.32 -31.31
CA ASN A 69 -9.51 10.85 -31.48
C ASN A 69 -9.11 9.69 -30.54
N LEU A 70 -10.09 8.98 -29.95
CA LEU A 70 -9.90 8.00 -28.87
C LEU A 70 -9.52 6.58 -29.30
N THR A 71 -9.39 6.29 -30.59
CA THR A 71 -9.29 4.91 -31.10
C THR A 71 -7.92 4.25 -30.84
N GLU A 72 -6.82 5.00 -30.79
CA GLU A 72 -5.48 4.44 -30.52
C GLU A 72 -5.06 4.40 -29.05
N SER A 73 -5.64 5.25 -28.18
CA SER A 73 -5.30 5.26 -26.74
C SER A 73 -5.77 4.00 -25.99
N LYS A 74 -6.50 3.10 -26.65
CA LYS A 74 -7.06 1.87 -26.08
C LYS A 74 -6.04 0.75 -25.84
N LYS A 75 -4.73 1.03 -25.96
CA LYS A 75 -3.65 0.03 -25.80
C LYS A 75 -2.73 0.27 -24.61
N SER A 76 -2.93 1.34 -23.84
CA SER A 76 -2.10 1.69 -22.69
C SER A 76 -2.90 1.88 -21.39
N SER A 77 -2.23 1.70 -20.26
CA SER A 77 -2.79 1.79 -18.92
C SER A 77 -1.78 2.43 -17.97
N PRO A 78 -2.18 3.24 -16.97
CA PRO A 78 -1.25 3.78 -15.97
C PRO A 78 -0.69 2.74 -14.97
N ARG A 79 -0.95 1.45 -15.22
CA ARG A 79 -0.72 0.32 -14.32
C ARG A 79 -0.03 -0.81 -15.09
N ILE A 80 0.63 -1.72 -14.38
CA ILE A 80 1.29 -2.91 -14.95
C ILE A 80 0.23 -3.97 -15.30
N ASN A 81 0.41 -4.65 -16.44
CA ASN A 81 -0.48 -5.71 -16.89
C ASN A 81 -0.08 -7.07 -16.31
N ILE A 82 -0.41 -7.31 -15.04
CA ILE A 82 -0.05 -8.54 -14.33
C ILE A 82 -0.52 -9.82 -15.03
N ARG A 83 -1.57 -9.76 -15.86
CA ARG A 83 -2.04 -10.91 -16.64
C ARG A 83 -0.97 -11.43 -17.61
N LEU A 84 -0.14 -10.56 -18.17
CA LEU A 84 0.93 -10.96 -19.09
C LEU A 84 1.97 -11.86 -18.40
N ILE A 85 2.14 -11.69 -17.08
CA ILE A 85 3.05 -12.46 -16.24
C ILE A 85 2.41 -13.79 -15.83
N LEU A 86 1.12 -13.76 -15.43
CA LEU A 86 0.44 -14.91 -14.83
C LEU A 86 -0.14 -15.90 -15.84
N ASP A 87 -0.65 -15.43 -16.99
CA ASP A 87 -1.29 -16.29 -18.00
C ASP A 87 -0.21 -17.06 -18.79
N PRO A 88 -0.13 -18.40 -18.69
CA PRO A 88 0.93 -19.18 -19.34
C PRO A 88 0.94 -19.03 -20.86
N LYS A 89 -0.24 -18.88 -21.49
CA LYS A 89 -0.35 -18.77 -22.94
C LYS A 89 0.17 -17.41 -23.42
N LEU A 90 -0.27 -16.33 -22.77
CA LEU A 90 0.18 -14.98 -23.10
C LEU A 90 1.68 -14.79 -22.84
N ARG A 91 2.18 -15.34 -21.74
CA ARG A 91 3.61 -15.33 -21.40
C ARG A 91 4.45 -16.05 -22.46
N ALA A 92 3.98 -17.21 -22.97
CA ALA A 92 4.67 -17.93 -24.05
C ALA A 92 4.65 -17.15 -25.37
N GLU A 93 3.50 -16.54 -25.72
CA GLU A 93 3.36 -15.72 -26.94
C GLU A 93 4.27 -14.47 -26.90
N LYS A 94 4.42 -13.86 -25.73
CA LYS A 94 5.04 -12.54 -25.54
C LYS A 94 6.13 -12.55 -24.47
N LYS A 95 7.01 -13.54 -24.54
CA LYS A 95 8.05 -13.78 -23.55
C LYS A 95 8.84 -12.51 -23.20
N ALA A 96 9.35 -11.80 -24.20
CA ALA A 96 10.15 -10.59 -23.97
C ALA A 96 9.38 -9.45 -23.27
N GLU A 97 8.09 -9.26 -23.58
CA GLU A 97 7.26 -8.25 -22.88
C GLU A 97 6.93 -8.71 -21.46
N SER A 98 6.66 -10.00 -21.26
CA SER A 98 6.41 -10.59 -19.94
C SER A 98 7.64 -10.45 -19.03
N ASP A 99 8.83 -10.74 -19.53
CA ASP A 99 10.08 -10.63 -18.77
C ASP A 99 10.35 -9.19 -18.34
N GLN A 100 10.07 -8.22 -19.22
CA GLN A 100 10.18 -6.80 -18.93
C GLN A 100 9.16 -6.33 -17.87
N GLN A 101 7.93 -6.84 -17.91
CA GLN A 101 6.95 -6.55 -16.87
C GLN A 101 7.28 -7.24 -15.53
N LYS A 102 7.87 -8.45 -15.55
CA LYS A 102 8.39 -9.10 -14.35
C LYS A 102 9.48 -8.24 -13.71
N LEU A 103 10.44 -7.76 -14.50
CA LEU A 103 11.50 -6.87 -14.00
C LEU A 103 10.91 -5.58 -13.42
N LEU A 104 9.97 -4.94 -14.12
CA LEU A 104 9.35 -3.72 -13.64
C LEU A 104 8.54 -3.95 -12.35
N MET A 105 7.89 -5.10 -12.22
CA MET A 105 7.21 -5.49 -10.98
C MET A 105 8.20 -5.61 -9.81
N LYS A 106 9.39 -6.19 -10.03
CA LYS A 106 10.45 -6.26 -8.99
C LYS A 106 10.89 -4.87 -8.54
N GLU A 107 11.21 -4.00 -9.50
CA GLU A 107 11.64 -2.63 -9.20
C GLU A 107 10.55 -1.83 -8.51
N LEU A 108 9.28 -2.02 -8.89
CA LEU A 108 8.15 -1.42 -8.19
C LEU A 108 8.04 -1.92 -6.74
N ILE A 109 8.17 -3.22 -6.50
CA ILE A 109 8.10 -3.80 -5.15
C ILE A 109 9.21 -3.21 -4.26
N LYS A 110 10.44 -3.10 -4.78
CA LYS A 110 11.55 -2.42 -4.07
C LYS A 110 11.20 -0.99 -3.72
N VAL A 111 10.79 -0.19 -4.70
CA VAL A 111 10.41 1.22 -4.48
C VAL A 111 9.32 1.37 -3.41
N LEU A 112 8.35 0.46 -3.39
CA LEU A 112 7.23 0.51 -2.45
C LEU A 112 7.60 0.09 -1.03
N TYR A 113 8.47 -0.91 -0.89
CA TYR A 113 8.61 -1.63 0.38
C TYR A 113 10.03 -1.71 0.91
N GLN A 114 11.07 -1.20 0.21
CA GLN A 114 12.47 -1.28 0.66
C GLN A 114 12.70 -0.75 2.08
N ASN A 115 11.85 0.19 2.55
CA ASN A 115 11.93 0.76 3.90
C ASN A 115 10.98 0.09 4.90
N ALA A 116 10.19 -0.90 4.48
CA ALA A 116 9.25 -1.59 5.34
C ALA A 116 9.95 -2.69 6.14
N ILE A 117 9.64 -2.79 7.44
CA ILE A 117 10.30 -3.74 8.36
C ILE A 117 10.21 -5.18 7.83
N PHE A 118 9.02 -5.61 7.38
CA PHE A 118 8.84 -6.97 6.87
C PHE A 118 9.69 -7.26 5.62
N TYR A 119 9.90 -6.26 4.77
CA TYR A 119 10.69 -6.37 3.55
C TYR A 119 12.18 -6.50 3.91
N THR A 120 12.69 -5.62 4.76
CA THR A 120 14.10 -5.67 5.21
C THR A 120 14.43 -7.00 5.89
N LYS A 121 13.55 -7.50 6.77
CA LYS A 121 13.72 -8.78 7.44
C LYS A 121 13.84 -9.96 6.47
N ILE A 122 12.98 -10.02 5.45
CA ILE A 122 13.04 -11.13 4.48
C ILE A 122 14.20 -10.97 3.49
N GLU A 123 14.59 -9.75 3.15
CA GLU A 123 15.74 -9.50 2.27
C GLU A 123 17.06 -9.91 2.94
N GLU A 124 17.21 -9.69 4.25
CA GLU A 124 18.37 -10.12 5.03
C GLU A 124 18.50 -11.65 5.10
N THR A 125 17.38 -12.36 5.26
CA THR A 125 17.39 -13.83 5.36
C THR A 125 17.42 -14.51 3.99
N ARG A 126 16.82 -13.89 2.98
CA ARG A 126 16.66 -14.42 1.62
C ARG A 126 16.90 -13.31 0.58
N PRO A 127 18.16 -13.06 0.16
CA PRO A 127 18.48 -11.96 -0.76
C PRO A 127 17.75 -12.02 -2.11
N ASP A 128 17.41 -13.22 -2.59
CA ASP A 128 16.71 -13.45 -3.87
C ASP A 128 15.19 -13.63 -3.72
N PHE A 129 14.62 -13.33 -2.55
CA PHE A 129 13.20 -13.62 -2.26
C PHE A 129 12.22 -12.99 -3.23
N LEU A 130 12.56 -11.88 -3.90
CA LEU A 130 11.68 -11.26 -4.90
C LEU A 130 11.50 -12.13 -6.14
N ASP A 131 12.56 -12.80 -6.59
CA ASP A 131 12.46 -13.73 -7.72
C ASP A 131 11.66 -14.97 -7.32
N GLU A 132 11.94 -15.51 -6.13
CA GLU A 132 11.21 -16.63 -5.54
C GLU A 132 9.72 -16.31 -5.38
N LEU A 133 9.40 -15.14 -4.83
CA LEU A 133 8.04 -14.65 -4.62
C LEU A 133 7.27 -14.56 -5.93
N ILE A 134 7.85 -13.93 -6.95
CA ILE A 134 7.18 -13.81 -8.25
C ILE A 134 6.97 -15.19 -8.89
N GLU A 135 7.95 -16.08 -8.78
CA GLU A 135 7.82 -17.44 -9.31
C GLU A 135 6.76 -18.25 -8.54
N ALA A 136 6.71 -18.13 -7.21
CA ALA A 136 5.67 -18.71 -6.38
C ALA A 136 4.27 -18.21 -6.79
N ILE A 137 4.11 -16.90 -7.03
CA ILE A 137 2.85 -16.31 -7.50
C ILE A 137 2.46 -16.88 -8.88
N ILE A 138 3.42 -16.97 -9.82
CA ILE A 138 3.18 -17.54 -11.15
C ILE A 138 2.73 -19.01 -11.05
N ASN A 139 3.41 -19.79 -10.21
CA ASN A 139 3.09 -21.20 -10.01
C ASN A 139 1.71 -21.38 -9.37
N ALA A 140 1.38 -20.60 -8.35
CA ALA A 140 0.06 -20.60 -7.71
C ALA A 140 -1.08 -20.16 -8.65
N ALA A 141 -0.77 -19.31 -9.64
CA ALA A 141 -1.73 -18.84 -10.64
C ALA A 141 -1.94 -19.81 -11.82
N LYS A 142 -1.01 -20.76 -12.06
CA LYS A 142 -0.95 -21.58 -13.29
C LYS A 142 -2.26 -22.30 -13.63
N ASP A 143 -2.94 -22.85 -12.62
CA ASP A 143 -4.16 -23.64 -12.79
C ASP A 143 -5.44 -22.86 -12.43
N ARG A 144 -5.31 -21.56 -12.14
CA ARG A 144 -6.44 -20.70 -11.77
C ARG A 144 -6.82 -19.76 -12.91
N ASN A 145 -8.12 -19.66 -13.19
CA ASN A 145 -8.65 -18.70 -14.16
C ASN A 145 -8.85 -17.33 -13.50
N ILE A 146 -7.75 -16.60 -13.28
CA ILE A 146 -7.78 -15.28 -12.63
C ILE A 146 -8.30 -14.22 -13.60
N LYS A 147 -9.46 -13.64 -13.29
CA LYS A 147 -10.11 -12.60 -14.10
C LYS A 147 -9.93 -11.20 -13.52
N PHE A 148 -9.78 -11.11 -12.20
CA PHE A 148 -9.77 -9.85 -11.47
C PHE A 148 -8.54 -9.71 -10.57
N ILE A 149 -8.17 -8.46 -10.29
CA ILE A 149 -7.00 -8.18 -9.44
C ILE A 149 -7.18 -8.64 -7.99
N GLN A 150 -8.41 -8.66 -7.51
CA GLN A 150 -8.76 -9.10 -6.16
C GLN A 150 -8.44 -10.58 -5.95
N GLU A 151 -8.59 -11.41 -6.98
CA GLU A 151 -8.34 -12.85 -6.94
C GLU A 151 -6.83 -13.18 -6.82
N ILE A 152 -5.93 -12.25 -7.18
CA ILE A 152 -4.49 -12.43 -6.90
C ILE A 152 -4.25 -12.49 -5.39
N GLY A 153 -4.95 -11.67 -4.59
CA GLY A 153 -4.75 -11.62 -3.15
C GLY A 153 -5.20 -12.87 -2.40
N THR A 154 -5.89 -13.81 -3.08
CA THR A 154 -6.35 -15.08 -2.50
C THR A 154 -5.55 -16.29 -3.02
N LEU A 155 -4.43 -16.03 -3.71
CA LEU A 155 -3.47 -17.06 -4.04
C LEU A 155 -2.83 -17.60 -2.76
N GLN A 156 -2.68 -18.92 -2.73
CA GLN A 156 -1.99 -19.64 -1.67
C GLN A 156 -0.64 -20.07 -2.24
N LEU A 157 0.43 -19.54 -1.68
CA LEU A 157 1.80 -19.90 -1.96
C LEU A 157 2.19 -21.10 -1.09
N ASN A 158 3.13 -21.91 -1.56
CA ASN A 158 3.56 -23.11 -0.82
C ASN A 158 4.52 -22.78 0.34
N ASP A 159 5.14 -21.61 0.31
CA ASP A 159 6.09 -21.14 1.31
C ASP A 159 5.39 -20.13 2.23
N ASP A 160 5.34 -20.43 3.52
CA ASP A 160 4.61 -19.65 4.52
C ASP A 160 5.20 -18.24 4.72
N GLU A 161 6.54 -18.09 4.62
CA GLU A 161 7.20 -16.79 4.75
C GLU A 161 6.88 -15.91 3.53
N LEU A 162 6.99 -16.48 2.32
CA LEU A 162 6.59 -15.78 1.10
C LEU A 162 5.09 -15.45 1.09
N GLN A 163 4.24 -16.32 1.63
CA GLN A 163 2.80 -16.08 1.75
C GLN A 163 2.50 -14.89 2.66
N LEU A 164 3.20 -14.78 3.80
CA LEU A 164 3.02 -13.66 4.73
C LEU A 164 3.43 -12.33 4.08
N VAL A 165 4.60 -12.28 3.44
CA VAL A 165 5.09 -11.09 2.75
C VAL A 165 4.17 -10.72 1.59
N PHE A 166 3.72 -11.70 0.80
CA PHE A 166 2.76 -11.48 -0.26
C PHE A 166 1.44 -10.89 0.26
N TYR A 167 0.92 -11.44 1.36
CA TYR A 167 -0.29 -10.93 2.00
C TYR A 167 -0.14 -9.46 2.41
N GLN A 168 0.98 -9.11 3.05
CA GLN A 168 1.29 -7.74 3.45
C GLN A 168 1.32 -6.81 2.23
N MET A 169 2.07 -7.15 1.18
CA MET A 169 2.17 -6.34 -0.04
C MET A 169 0.81 -6.18 -0.76
N MET A 170 -0.01 -7.23 -0.79
CA MET A 170 -1.31 -7.21 -1.46
C MET A 170 -2.38 -6.43 -0.70
N ASN A 171 -2.29 -6.33 0.62
CA ASN A 171 -3.27 -5.60 1.42
C ASN A 171 -2.85 -4.17 1.76
N GLY A 172 -1.54 -3.88 1.70
CA GLY A 172 -1.02 -2.62 2.21
C GLY A 172 -1.11 -2.57 3.74
N SER A 173 -0.73 -1.45 4.34
CA SER A 173 -0.96 -1.23 5.76
C SER A 173 -2.42 -0.81 6.01
N GLN A 174 -3.26 -1.79 6.33
CA GLN A 174 -4.30 -1.56 7.33
C GLN A 174 -3.86 -2.42 8.50
N GLN A 175 -3.43 -1.77 9.60
CA GLN A 175 -2.82 -2.39 10.80
C GLN A 175 -3.16 -3.88 10.94
N ILE A 176 -2.17 -4.75 10.72
CA ILE A 176 -2.23 -6.14 11.16
C ILE A 176 -1.74 -6.09 12.62
N PRO A 177 -2.58 -6.38 13.63
CA PRO A 177 -2.09 -6.56 14.99
C PRO A 177 -0.99 -7.63 14.95
N SER A 178 0.18 -7.31 15.48
CA SER A 178 1.33 -8.21 15.56
C SER A 178 0.94 -9.52 16.24
N LEU A 179 1.35 -10.64 15.64
CA LEU A 179 1.05 -12.00 16.11
C LEU A 179 1.94 -12.47 17.27
N ASP A 180 2.75 -11.59 17.86
CA ASP A 180 3.81 -11.96 18.81
C ASP A 180 3.79 -11.20 20.16
N GLU A 181 2.72 -10.49 20.54
CA GLU A 181 2.67 -9.84 21.85
C GLU A 181 1.55 -10.37 22.77
N PRO A 182 1.89 -11.05 23.89
CA PRO A 182 0.97 -11.15 25.01
C PRO A 182 0.82 -9.77 25.65
N VAL A 183 -0.37 -9.18 25.49
CA VAL A 183 -0.76 -7.90 26.10
C VAL A 183 -0.53 -7.96 27.62
N GLN A 184 0.51 -7.26 28.10
CA GLN A 184 0.62 -6.94 29.52
C GLN A 184 -0.32 -5.77 29.83
N PRO A 185 -1.20 -5.88 30.83
CA PRO A 185 -2.08 -4.77 31.21
C PRO A 185 -1.24 -3.66 31.85
N GLN A 186 -1.16 -2.52 31.17
CA GLN A 186 -0.58 -1.29 31.71
C GLN A 186 -1.41 -0.80 32.90
N GLN A 187 -0.72 -0.49 34.00
CA GLN A 187 -1.29 0.09 35.21
C GLN A 187 -1.71 1.54 34.94
N VAL A 188 -2.96 1.85 35.26
CA VAL A 188 -3.50 3.21 35.27
C VAL A 188 -2.88 3.95 36.45
N VAL A 189 -1.98 4.89 36.17
CA VAL A 189 -1.52 5.86 37.17
C VAL A 189 -2.64 6.86 37.40
N VAL A 190 -3.32 6.72 38.54
CA VAL A 190 -4.24 7.72 39.09
C VAL A 190 -3.38 8.90 39.54
N THR A 191 -3.53 10.05 38.88
CA THR A 191 -2.93 11.31 39.32
C THR A 191 -3.76 11.85 40.48
N GLU A 192 -3.26 11.70 41.71
CA GLU A 192 -3.76 12.46 42.85
C GLU A 192 -3.22 13.89 42.80
N ASN A 193 -4.11 14.83 43.13
CA ASN A 193 -3.86 16.26 43.22
C ASN A 193 -2.78 16.59 44.25
N THR A 194 -1.68 17.21 43.81
CA THR A 194 -0.77 17.94 44.71
C THR A 194 -1.03 19.44 44.58
N THR A 195 -1.40 20.03 45.70
CA THR A 195 -1.56 21.47 45.94
C THR A 195 -0.23 22.19 45.66
N ARG A 196 -0.23 23.18 44.75
CA ARG A 196 0.93 24.06 44.47
C ARG A 196 0.92 25.26 45.42
N ASP A 197 2.05 25.45 46.10
CA ASP A 197 2.46 26.67 46.79
C ASP A 197 2.98 27.69 45.74
N PRO A 198 2.52 28.95 45.72
CA PRO A 198 2.94 29.93 44.73
C PRO A 198 4.11 30.75 45.27
N ASN A 199 5.33 30.22 45.19
CA ASN A 199 6.58 30.98 45.18
C ASN A 199 7.78 30.05 45.00
N GLU A 200 8.06 29.64 43.76
CA GLU A 200 9.38 29.10 43.41
C GLU A 200 9.69 29.50 41.96
N GLU A 201 10.53 30.52 41.81
CA GLU A 201 11.26 30.81 40.57
C GLU A 201 12.48 29.89 40.54
N VAL A 202 12.53 28.97 39.57
CA VAL A 202 13.75 28.26 39.18
C VAL A 202 13.80 28.26 37.66
N ASP A 203 14.71 29.07 37.13
CA ASP A 203 15.33 28.86 35.83
C ASP A 203 16.34 27.72 35.98
N GLU A 204 16.17 26.64 35.22
CA GLU A 204 17.29 25.82 34.75
C GLU A 204 16.84 24.99 33.54
N GLU A 205 17.74 24.94 32.56
CA GLU A 205 17.55 24.43 31.20
C GLU A 205 17.41 22.90 31.18
N ASP A 206 16.21 22.40 30.87
CA ASP A 206 16.00 21.02 30.45
C ASP A 206 16.08 20.91 28.92
N ALA A 207 16.98 20.07 28.43
CA ALA A 207 16.79 19.32 27.18
C ALA A 207 17.69 18.08 27.15
N ASP A 208 17.37 17.09 28.00
CA ASP A 208 17.59 15.69 27.63
C ASP A 208 16.26 15.14 27.11
N VAL A 209 16.18 14.90 25.80
CA VAL A 209 15.09 14.17 25.15
C VAL A 209 15.72 13.22 24.14
N SER A 210 16.21 12.10 24.64
CA SER A 210 16.31 10.88 23.86
C SER A 210 14.89 10.30 23.66
N GLU A 211 14.17 10.79 22.65
CA GLU A 211 12.94 10.19 22.15
C GLU A 211 13.10 9.91 20.65
N ASP A 212 13.60 8.73 20.29
CA ASP A 212 13.52 8.28 18.89
C ASP A 212 13.29 6.77 18.71
N GLU A 213 12.62 6.11 19.66
CA GLU A 213 12.39 4.65 19.59
C GLU A 213 10.92 4.19 19.52
N ASN A 214 9.95 5.07 19.23
CA ASN A 214 8.55 4.62 19.08
C ASN A 214 7.75 5.29 17.96
N ARG A 215 8.41 5.66 16.86
CA ARG A 215 7.70 5.95 15.59
C ARG A 215 7.48 4.66 14.83
N SER A 216 6.31 4.04 15.01
CA SER A 216 5.84 2.93 14.18
C SER A 216 5.90 3.35 12.70
N PRO A 217 6.76 2.74 11.85
CA PRO A 217 7.03 3.28 10.54
C PRO A 217 6.01 2.79 9.49
N SER A 218 5.43 3.78 8.81
CA SER A 218 4.89 3.75 7.44
C SER A 218 3.54 3.09 7.17
N ASP A 219 2.61 3.94 6.69
CA ASP A 219 1.52 3.48 5.83
C ASP A 219 2.11 3.09 4.46
N TYR A 220 2.11 1.81 4.08
CA TYR A 220 2.61 1.34 2.79
C TYR A 220 1.46 0.98 1.82
N LEU A 221 1.63 1.32 0.54
CA LEU A 221 0.61 1.16 -0.50
C LEU A 221 0.39 -0.32 -0.85
N SER A 222 -0.82 -0.67 -1.30
CA SER A 222 -1.12 -2.02 -1.82
C SER A 222 -0.66 -2.19 -3.27
N LEU A 223 -0.06 -3.33 -3.60
CA LEU A 223 0.27 -3.70 -4.99
C LEU A 223 -0.94 -3.71 -5.93
N LYS A 224 -2.16 -3.95 -5.41
CA LYS A 224 -3.40 -3.99 -6.21
C LYS A 224 -3.64 -2.68 -6.96
N ASP A 225 -3.17 -1.56 -6.41
CA ASP A 225 -3.34 -0.24 -7.00
C ASP A 225 -2.50 -0.01 -8.26
N PHE A 226 -1.46 -0.80 -8.44
CA PHE A 226 -0.50 -0.67 -9.54
C PHE A 226 -0.73 -1.70 -10.66
N PHE A 227 -1.69 -2.61 -10.49
CA PHE A 227 -1.92 -3.72 -11.42
C PHE A 227 -3.28 -3.65 -12.14
N HIS A 228 -3.36 -4.26 -13.32
CA HIS A 228 -4.60 -4.52 -14.04
C HIS A 228 -4.54 -5.80 -14.87
N PHE A 229 -5.71 -6.30 -15.27
CA PHE A 229 -5.87 -7.59 -15.99
C PHE A 229 -6.30 -7.50 -17.46
N LYS A 230 -6.52 -6.28 -17.97
CA LYS A 230 -6.98 -6.08 -19.35
C LYS A 230 -5.90 -6.49 -20.37
N PRO A 231 -6.13 -7.52 -21.22
CA PRO A 231 -5.10 -8.05 -22.14
C PRO A 231 -4.77 -7.10 -23.30
N SER A 232 -5.70 -6.20 -23.64
CA SER A 232 -5.51 -5.20 -24.70
C SER A 232 -4.60 -4.05 -24.30
N LEU A 233 -4.45 -3.79 -22.99
CA LEU A 233 -3.64 -2.70 -22.46
C LEU A 233 -2.27 -3.26 -22.10
N ARG A 234 -1.30 -3.14 -22.99
CA ARG A 234 0.03 -3.77 -22.81
C ARG A 234 1.10 -2.75 -22.43
N LYS A 235 0.93 -1.51 -22.87
CA LYS A 235 1.86 -0.42 -22.60
C LYS A 235 1.49 0.32 -21.33
N ILE A 236 2.49 0.85 -20.65
CA ILE A 236 2.30 1.67 -19.47
C ILE A 236 2.22 3.13 -19.89
N GLN A 237 1.11 3.77 -19.57
CA GLN A 237 0.87 5.18 -19.88
C GLN A 237 1.61 6.06 -18.87
N VAL A 238 2.77 6.57 -19.26
CA VAL A 238 3.65 7.40 -18.42
C VAL A 238 2.94 8.66 -17.95
N TYR A 239 2.12 9.28 -18.82
CA TYR A 239 1.36 10.49 -18.49
C TYR A 239 0.46 10.34 -17.26
N LEU A 240 -0.09 9.15 -17.00
CA LEU A 240 -1.03 8.88 -15.91
C LEU A 240 -0.48 7.89 -14.86
N ALA A 241 0.76 7.41 -15.00
CA ALA A 241 1.36 6.49 -14.04
C ALA A 241 1.56 7.17 -12.67
N ARG A 242 1.42 6.40 -11.58
CA ARG A 242 1.65 6.90 -10.22
C ARG A 242 3.14 7.16 -9.96
N LYS A 243 3.43 7.98 -8.95
CA LYS A 243 4.80 8.39 -8.61
C LYS A 243 5.73 7.19 -8.43
N GLU A 244 5.32 6.19 -7.65
CA GLU A 244 6.15 5.03 -7.31
C GLU A 244 6.46 4.19 -8.56
N LEU A 245 5.49 4.07 -9.47
CA LEU A 245 5.70 3.41 -10.75
C LEU A 245 6.63 4.22 -11.66
N LEU A 246 6.55 5.56 -11.66
CA LEU A 246 7.49 6.39 -12.40
C LEU A 246 8.92 6.24 -11.86
N ILE A 247 9.09 6.21 -10.53
CA ILE A 247 10.40 5.94 -9.90
C ILE A 247 10.93 4.58 -10.37
N ALA A 248 10.10 3.54 -10.38
CA ALA A 248 10.50 2.22 -10.87
C ALA A 248 10.89 2.22 -12.37
N ILE A 249 10.23 3.04 -13.21
CA ILE A 249 10.51 3.16 -14.65
C ILE A 249 11.83 3.88 -14.93
N PHE A 250 12.07 4.99 -14.24
CA PHE A 250 13.24 5.85 -14.49
C PHE A 250 14.46 5.47 -13.64
N GLY A 251 14.27 4.75 -12.53
CA GLY A 251 15.32 4.40 -11.58
C GLY A 251 15.80 5.56 -10.71
N ASP A 252 15.22 6.75 -10.87
CA ASP A 252 15.59 7.97 -10.15
C ASP A 252 14.35 8.77 -9.72
N GLN A 253 14.36 9.21 -8.47
CA GLN A 253 13.27 9.97 -7.88
C GLN A 253 13.17 11.38 -8.46
N ASN A 254 14.29 12.02 -8.79
CA ASN A 254 14.28 13.39 -9.32
C ASN A 254 13.64 13.42 -10.71
N THR A 255 14.06 12.50 -11.59
CA THR A 255 13.48 12.30 -12.92
C THR A 255 11.98 12.03 -12.84
N ALA A 256 11.53 11.16 -11.93
CA ALA A 256 10.11 10.91 -11.72
C ALA A 256 9.34 12.17 -11.31
N LEU A 257 9.89 13.01 -10.43
CA LEU A 257 9.29 14.29 -10.03
C LEU A 257 9.24 15.30 -11.18
N GLU A 258 10.28 15.37 -12.00
CA GLU A 258 10.30 16.21 -13.21
C GLU A 258 9.19 15.82 -14.18
N VAL A 259 9.00 14.52 -14.41
CA VAL A 259 7.91 13.99 -15.24
C VAL A 259 6.54 14.37 -14.65
N ILE A 260 6.37 14.28 -13.32
CA ILE A 260 5.13 14.66 -12.63
C ILE A 260 4.85 16.17 -12.77
N ASN A 261 5.87 17.00 -12.62
CA ASN A 261 5.73 18.44 -12.79
C ASN A 261 5.40 18.77 -14.26
N LYS A 262 6.04 18.08 -15.21
CA LYS A 262 5.80 18.28 -16.64
C LYS A 262 4.38 17.90 -17.05
N ARG A 263 3.86 16.75 -16.62
CA ARG A 263 2.48 16.34 -16.97
C ARG A 263 1.45 17.34 -16.47
N GLU A 264 1.70 17.98 -15.33
CA GLU A 264 0.82 18.99 -14.76
C GLU A 264 0.92 20.34 -15.47
N GLU A 265 2.12 20.78 -15.81
CA GLU A 265 2.35 21.95 -16.66
C GLU A 265 1.61 21.80 -17.99
N LEU A 266 1.74 20.63 -18.62
CA LEU A 266 1.07 20.29 -19.88
C LEU A 266 -0.46 20.26 -19.72
N PHE A 267 -0.97 19.73 -18.61
CA PHE A 267 -2.41 19.74 -18.31
C PHE A 267 -2.96 21.15 -18.07
N ALA A 268 -2.24 22.01 -17.36
CA ALA A 268 -2.66 23.37 -17.07
C ALA A 268 -2.77 24.23 -18.35
N ARG A 269 -1.99 23.90 -19.39
CA ARG A 269 -1.99 24.62 -20.68
C ARG A 269 -2.95 24.05 -21.73
N LYS A 270 -3.79 23.07 -21.38
CA LYS A 270 -4.60 22.27 -22.32
C LYS A 270 -5.66 23.03 -23.13
N GLY A 271 -5.83 24.34 -22.91
CA GLY A 271 -6.58 25.22 -23.82
C GLY A 271 -5.78 25.86 -24.95
N LYS A 272 -4.43 25.75 -24.95
CA LYS A 272 -3.53 26.46 -25.89
C LYS A 272 -2.58 25.55 -26.69
N LEU A 273 -2.33 24.32 -26.23
CA LEU A 273 -1.38 23.40 -26.84
C LEU A 273 -2.10 22.29 -27.61
N ILE A 274 -1.69 22.08 -28.87
CA ILE A 274 -2.08 20.93 -29.68
C ILE A 274 -1.49 19.66 -29.02
N THR A 275 -2.30 18.61 -28.91
CA THR A 275 -1.96 17.34 -28.21
C THR A 275 -0.61 16.74 -28.64
N ASP A 276 -0.20 16.97 -29.89
CA ASP A 276 1.03 16.43 -30.47
C ASP A 276 2.28 17.14 -29.93
N GLU A 277 2.26 18.46 -29.78
CA GLU A 277 3.38 19.22 -29.21
C GLU A 277 3.59 18.86 -27.73
N ALA A 278 2.49 18.68 -26.98
CA ALA A 278 2.54 18.21 -25.60
C ALA A 278 3.13 16.78 -25.49
N THR A 279 2.78 15.91 -26.43
CA THR A 279 3.31 14.54 -26.50
C THR A 279 4.80 14.53 -26.82
N ASN A 280 5.27 15.39 -27.73
CA ASN A 280 6.69 15.51 -28.05
C ASN A 280 7.52 15.94 -26.82
N LYS A 281 7.03 16.92 -26.05
CA LYS A 281 7.69 17.36 -24.81
C LYS A 281 7.79 16.25 -23.76
N LEU A 282 6.76 15.41 -23.61
CA LEU A 282 6.84 14.28 -22.67
C LEU A 282 7.75 13.17 -23.20
N THR A 283 7.88 13.04 -24.52
CA THR A 283 8.71 12.03 -25.18
C THR A 283 10.21 12.28 -24.97
N GLU A 284 10.63 13.50 -24.62
CA GLU A 284 12.03 13.82 -24.28
C GLU A 284 12.56 12.96 -23.12
N PHE A 285 11.69 12.58 -22.17
CA PHE A 285 12.02 11.72 -21.04
C PHE A 285 12.33 10.27 -21.42
N LYS A 286 12.07 9.84 -22.67
CA LYS A 286 12.40 8.48 -23.12
C LYS A 286 13.88 8.13 -22.93
N LYS A 287 14.76 9.10 -23.15
CA LYS A 287 16.22 8.90 -23.03
C LYS A 287 16.68 8.65 -21.59
N GLN A 288 15.83 8.97 -20.61
CA GLN A 288 16.11 8.83 -19.18
C GLN A 288 15.46 7.56 -18.59
N ILE A 289 14.73 6.77 -19.38
CA ILE A 289 14.21 5.46 -18.94
C ILE A 289 15.39 4.62 -18.48
N ASN A 290 15.21 3.88 -17.38
CA ASN A 290 16.24 2.96 -16.89
C ASN A 290 16.65 2.01 -18.04
N PRO A 291 17.96 1.91 -18.39
CA PRO A 291 18.45 1.14 -19.54
C PRO A 291 18.04 -0.34 -19.56
N GLN A 292 17.63 -0.90 -18.43
CA GLN A 292 17.13 -2.27 -18.34
C GLN A 292 15.75 -2.45 -19.02
N PHE A 293 15.00 -1.37 -19.23
CA PHE A 293 13.69 -1.41 -19.85
C PHE A 293 13.72 -1.03 -21.34
N LYS A 294 12.91 -1.74 -22.13
CA LYS A 294 12.65 -1.41 -23.53
C LYS A 294 11.66 -0.26 -23.63
N GLU A 295 11.99 0.75 -24.43
CA GLU A 295 11.13 1.93 -24.67
C GLU A 295 9.70 1.56 -25.12
N ASP A 296 9.56 0.47 -25.87
CA ASP A 296 8.28 0.01 -26.43
C ASP A 296 7.23 -0.36 -25.37
N LEU A 297 7.67 -0.63 -24.14
CA LEU A 297 6.81 -0.92 -23.00
C LEU A 297 6.00 0.30 -22.55
N PHE A 298 6.43 1.50 -22.93
CA PHE A 298 5.90 2.76 -22.41
C PHE A 298 5.15 3.55 -23.48
N ASP A 299 4.10 4.25 -23.04
CA ASP A 299 3.30 5.17 -23.85
C ASP A 299 3.35 6.57 -23.25
N PHE A 300 3.93 7.50 -24.01
CA PHE A 300 4.12 8.90 -23.64
C PHE A 300 3.00 9.82 -24.15
N LYS A 301 1.94 9.25 -24.73
CA LYS A 301 0.81 10.04 -25.24
C LYS A 301 0.11 10.82 -24.13
N VAL A 302 0.04 12.14 -24.31
CA VAL A 302 -0.69 13.05 -23.44
C VAL A 302 -2.19 12.90 -23.71
N THR A 303 -3.01 12.83 -22.67
CA THR A 303 -4.46 12.63 -22.80
C THR A 303 -5.26 13.72 -22.11
N GLY A 304 -6.56 13.81 -22.42
CA GLY A 304 -7.58 14.65 -21.80
C GLY A 304 -7.69 14.57 -20.27
N THR A 305 -7.22 13.49 -19.66
CA THR A 305 -7.36 13.21 -18.22
C THR A 305 -6.45 14.09 -17.36
N ASN A 306 -6.91 14.48 -16.16
CA ASN A 306 -6.12 15.23 -15.19
C ASN A 306 -5.10 14.30 -14.49
N PRO A 307 -3.79 14.52 -14.64
CA PRO A 307 -2.76 13.67 -14.05
C PRO A 307 -2.67 13.81 -12.51
N LYS A 308 -3.20 14.89 -11.92
CA LYS A 308 -3.20 15.09 -10.46
C LYS A 308 -3.97 14.02 -9.70
N ASN A 309 -4.91 13.34 -10.36
CA ASN A 309 -5.66 12.23 -9.78
C ASN A 309 -4.82 10.93 -9.62
N TYR A 310 -3.58 10.94 -10.09
CA TYR A 310 -2.63 9.83 -10.09
C TYR A 310 -1.31 10.24 -9.41
N ARG A 311 -1.38 11.11 -8.42
CA ARG A 311 -0.26 11.41 -7.51
C ARG A 311 -0.13 10.33 -6.47
#